data_AF-A0A6B3B928-F1
#
_entry.id   AF-A0A6B3B928-F1
#
_cell.length_a   1.000
_cell.length_b   1.000
_cell.length_c   1.000
_cell.angle_alpha   90.00
_cell.angle_beta   90.00
_cell.angle_gamma   90.00
#
_symmetry.space_group_name_H-M   'P 1'
#
loop_
_entity.id
_entity.type
_entity.pdbx_description
1 polymer ?
#
loop_
_entity_poly.entity_id
_entity_poly.type
_entity_poly.pdbx_seq_one_letter_code
_entity_poly.pdbx_strand_id
1 'polypeptide(L)'
;MLAQTDNGHSYQGRRSTLLSGLNSMFISRIVLPDDEFLRGYKAMALFKDIQRMFPPGTLEHIHRHGSGLGMTGRHVDEGLRVISKMILYTGRDLAQLTAEDVFEARAWDAGPSATPTTAPTAPGTCCAAQG
;
A
#
# COMPACT_ATOMS: atom_id res chain seq x y z
N MET A 1 0.61 -33.25 -40.45
CA MET A 1 0.68 -31.82 -40.08
C MET A 1 -0.34 -31.61 -38.96
N LEU A 2 0.08 -31.77 -37.70
CA LEU A 2 -0.81 -31.60 -36.55
C LEU A 2 -0.79 -30.11 -36.16
N ALA A 3 -1.91 -29.44 -36.38
CA ALA A 3 -2.16 -28.12 -35.85
C ALA A 3 -2.32 -28.23 -34.32
N GLN A 4 -1.25 -27.96 -33.58
CA GLN A 4 -1.33 -27.70 -32.14
C GLN A 4 -1.84 -26.27 -31.94
N THR A 5 -3.14 -26.13 -31.73
CA THR A 5 -3.72 -24.97 -31.07
C THR A 5 -3.34 -24.99 -29.59
N ASP A 6 -2.13 -24.52 -29.27
CA ASP A 6 -1.70 -24.19 -27.91
C ASP A 6 -1.90 -22.68 -27.65
N ASN A 7 -3.16 -22.23 -27.67
CA ASN A 7 -3.49 -20.82 -27.46
C ASN A 7 -3.66 -20.45 -25.98
N GLY A 8 -3.59 -21.41 -25.05
CA GLY A 8 -3.78 -21.20 -23.62
C GLY A 8 -2.49 -20.87 -22.85
N HIS A 9 -1.40 -21.58 -23.13
CA HIS A 9 -0.13 -21.40 -22.41
C HIS A 9 0.62 -20.10 -22.79
N SER A 10 0.43 -19.61 -24.02
CA SER A 10 1.14 -18.43 -24.52
C SER A 10 0.69 -17.12 -23.87
N TYR A 11 -0.57 -16.99 -23.44
CA TYR A 11 -1.08 -15.80 -22.75
C TYR A 11 -0.71 -15.78 -21.27
N GLN A 12 -0.79 -16.94 -20.60
CA GLN A 12 -0.38 -17.11 -19.21
C GLN A 12 1.11 -16.77 -19.04
N GLY A 13 1.97 -17.27 -19.94
CA GLY A 13 3.40 -16.98 -19.98
C GLY A 13 3.72 -15.51 -20.26
N ARG A 14 3.01 -14.88 -21.21
CA ARG A 14 3.19 -13.44 -21.48
C ARG A 14 2.80 -12.58 -20.28
N ARG A 15 1.68 -12.87 -19.64
CA ARG A 15 1.24 -12.14 -18.44
C ARG A 15 2.25 -12.28 -17.31
N SER A 16 2.75 -13.49 -17.02
CA SER A 16 3.73 -13.69 -15.96
C SER A 16 5.05 -12.96 -16.25
N THR A 17 5.52 -12.96 -17.50
CA THR A 17 6.71 -12.19 -17.91
C THR A 17 6.51 -10.69 -17.71
N LEU A 18 5.35 -10.14 -18.11
CA LEU A 18 5.03 -8.72 -17.92
C LEU A 18 4.97 -8.35 -16.43
N LEU A 19 4.31 -9.17 -15.60
CA LEU A 19 4.24 -8.93 -14.16
C LEU A 19 5.62 -9.03 -13.50
N SER A 20 6.48 -9.94 -13.97
CA SER A 20 7.85 -10.05 -13.47
C SER A 20 8.69 -8.82 -13.82
N GLY A 21 8.58 -8.31 -15.05
CA GLY A 21 9.24 -7.07 -15.45
C GLY A 21 8.69 -5.84 -14.73
N LEU A 22 7.38 -5.78 -14.50
CA LEU A 22 6.78 -4.70 -13.74
C LEU A 22 7.21 -4.75 -12.26
N ASN A 23 7.23 -5.93 -11.65
CA ASN A 23 7.72 -6.11 -10.28
C ASN A 23 9.19 -5.69 -10.16
N SER A 24 10.05 -5.99 -11.14
CA SER A 24 11.44 -5.58 -11.08
C SER A 24 11.59 -4.05 -11.17
N MET A 25 10.75 -3.36 -11.94
CA MET A 25 10.71 -1.89 -11.97
C MET A 25 10.29 -1.30 -10.63
N PHE A 26 9.28 -1.88 -9.98
CA PHE A 26 8.83 -1.45 -8.65
C PHE A 26 9.88 -1.70 -7.57
N ILE A 27 10.47 -2.90 -7.53
CA ILE A 27 11.56 -3.25 -6.60
C ILE A 27 12.76 -2.33 -6.78
N SER A 28 13.11 -2.03 -8.04
CA SER A 28 14.23 -1.14 -8.37
C SER A 28 13.88 0.35 -8.24
N ARG A 29 12.65 0.68 -7.82
CA ARG A 29 12.14 2.07 -7.65
C ARG A 29 12.25 2.92 -8.91
N ILE A 30 12.22 2.29 -10.09
CA ILE A 30 12.20 2.98 -11.39
C ILE A 30 10.83 3.59 -11.64
N VAL A 31 9.79 2.88 -11.21
CA VAL A 31 8.39 3.33 -11.24
C VAL A 31 7.85 3.21 -9.84
N LEU A 32 7.18 4.26 -9.35
CA LEU A 32 6.49 4.26 -8.07
C LEU A 32 4.99 4.08 -8.34
N PRO A 33 4.38 2.98 -7.88
CA PRO A 33 2.96 2.76 -8.08
C PRO A 33 2.14 3.57 -7.08
N ASP A 34 1.03 4.13 -7.56
CA ASP A 34 0.03 4.74 -6.70
C ASP A 34 -0.68 3.69 -5.83
N ASP A 35 -1.20 4.14 -4.70
CA ASP A 35 -1.91 3.31 -3.74
C ASP A 35 -3.13 2.59 -4.35
N GLU A 36 -3.91 3.28 -5.21
CA GLU A 36 -5.06 2.71 -5.92
C GLU A 36 -4.63 1.57 -6.85
N PHE A 37 -3.50 1.73 -7.54
CA PHE A 37 -2.94 0.68 -8.39
C PHE A 37 -2.53 -0.55 -7.57
N LEU A 38 -1.84 -0.34 -6.44
CA LEU A 38 -1.42 -1.43 -5.55
C LEU A 38 -2.60 -2.23 -5.00
N ARG A 39 -3.75 -1.58 -4.74
CA ARG A 39 -4.98 -2.26 -4.32
C ARG A 39 -5.53 -3.20 -5.40
N GLY A 40 -5.54 -2.77 -6.66
CA GLY A 40 -5.99 -3.59 -7.80
C GLY A 40 -5.01 -4.70 -8.21
N TYR A 41 -3.71 -4.48 -8.00
CA TYR A 41 -2.64 -5.36 -8.46
C TYR A 41 -2.56 -6.72 -7.73
N LYS A 42 -3.18 -6.85 -6.54
CA LYS A 42 -3.09 -8.05 -5.68
C LYS A 42 -1.63 -8.46 -5.41
N ALA A 43 -0.83 -7.48 -4.99
CA ALA A 43 0.63 -7.49 -4.85
C ALA A 43 1.22 -8.45 -3.78
N MET A 44 0.52 -9.50 -3.37
CA MET A 44 0.92 -10.37 -2.24
C MET A 44 2.32 -10.97 -2.41
N ALA A 45 2.69 -11.37 -3.63
CA ALA A 45 4.03 -11.87 -3.93
C ALA A 45 5.08 -10.75 -3.87
N LEU A 46 4.76 -9.58 -4.46
CA LEU A 46 5.64 -8.43 -4.47
C LEU A 46 5.99 -7.95 -3.06
N PHE A 47 5.02 -7.91 -2.13
CA PHE A 47 5.30 -7.52 -0.74
C PHE A 47 6.26 -8.49 -0.05
N LYS A 48 6.17 -9.79 -0.33
CA LYS A 48 7.14 -10.76 0.19
C LYS A 48 8.52 -10.55 -0.42
N ASP A 49 8.60 -10.19 -1.69
CA ASP A 49 9.87 -9.89 -2.35
C ASP A 49 10.52 -8.63 -1.73
N ILE A 50 9.72 -7.60 -1.41
CA ILE A 50 10.18 -6.42 -0.65
C ILE A 50 10.71 -6.82 0.73
N GLN A 51 9.97 -7.63 1.48
CA GLN A 51 10.36 -8.06 2.83
C GLN A 51 11.67 -8.85 2.84
N ARG A 52 11.96 -9.64 1.79
CA ARG A 52 13.24 -10.37 1.66
C ARG A 52 14.44 -9.45 1.46
N MET A 53 14.24 -8.21 1.03
CA MET A 53 15.31 -7.23 0.88
C MET A 53 15.62 -6.49 2.18
N PHE A 54 14.84 -6.71 3.25
CA PHE A 54 15.14 -6.09 4.54
C PHE A 54 16.48 -6.62 5.08
N PRO A 55 17.19 -5.80 5.89
CA PRO A 55 18.42 -6.26 6.52
C PRO A 55 18.19 -7.56 7.30
N PRO A 56 19.15 -8.50 7.29
CA PRO A 56 19.02 -9.76 8.00
C PRO A 56 18.64 -9.58 9.48
N GLY A 57 17.69 -10.38 9.98
CA GLY A 57 17.22 -10.30 11.37
C GLY A 57 16.13 -9.26 11.63
N THR A 58 15.84 -8.38 10.66
CA THR A 58 14.82 -7.32 10.82
C THR A 58 13.42 -7.91 10.93
N LEU A 59 13.08 -8.87 10.08
CA LEU A 59 11.76 -9.51 10.11
C LEU A 59 11.54 -10.25 11.44
N GLU A 60 12.53 -11.02 11.88
CA GLU A 60 12.49 -11.73 13.16
C GLU A 60 12.35 -10.76 14.34
N HIS A 61 13.02 -9.61 14.27
CA HIS A 61 12.89 -8.56 15.26
C HIS A 61 11.48 -7.98 15.29
N ILE A 62 10.90 -7.64 14.13
CA ILE A 62 9.53 -7.13 14.02
C ILE A 62 8.52 -8.15 14.55
N HIS A 63 8.66 -9.43 14.18
CA HIS A 63 7.80 -10.50 14.68
C HIS A 63 7.89 -10.65 16.19
N ARG A 64 9.11 -10.71 16.75
CA ARG A 64 9.33 -10.82 18.19
C ARG A 64 8.76 -9.62 18.94
N HIS A 65 8.99 -8.41 18.43
CA HIS A 65 8.50 -7.18 19.03
C HIS A 65 6.97 -7.15 19.03
N GLY A 66 6.33 -7.46 17.89
CA GLY A 66 4.87 -7.54 17.78
C GLY A 66 4.27 -8.56 18.74
N SER A 67 4.85 -9.76 18.84
CA SER A 67 4.42 -10.76 19.83
C SER A 67 4.57 -10.26 21.28
N GLY A 68 5.65 -9.52 21.58
CA GLY A 68 5.85 -8.89 22.89
C GLY A 68 4.78 -7.85 23.24
N LEU A 69 4.17 -7.23 22.23
CA LEU A 69 3.03 -6.31 22.37
C LEU A 69 1.68 -7.02 22.40
N GLY A 70 1.63 -8.35 22.41
CA GLY A 70 0.41 -9.14 22.39
C GLY A 70 -0.27 -9.24 21.01
N MET A 71 0.43 -8.86 19.93
CA MET A 71 -0.09 -9.00 18.57
C MET A 71 -0.07 -10.46 18.12
N THR A 72 -1.15 -10.90 17.48
CA THR A 72 -1.18 -12.20 16.79
C THR A 72 -0.27 -12.15 15.56
N GLY A 73 0.21 -13.31 15.09
CA GLY A 73 1.03 -13.38 13.87
C GLY A 73 0.35 -12.71 12.67
N ARG A 74 -0.99 -12.84 12.56
CA ARG A 74 -1.78 -12.18 11.50
C ARG A 74 -1.71 -10.65 11.58
N HIS A 75 -1.71 -10.07 12.78
CA HIS A 75 -1.58 -8.62 12.93
C HIS A 75 -0.18 -8.14 12.49
N VAL A 76 0.86 -8.90 12.83
CA VAL A 76 2.23 -8.59 12.40
C VAL A 76 2.36 -8.69 10.88
N ASP A 77 1.82 -9.75 10.27
CA ASP A 77 1.85 -9.94 8.82
C ASP A 77 1.14 -8.78 8.08
N GLU A 78 0.04 -8.29 8.64
CA GLU A 78 -0.67 -7.14 8.08
C GLU A 78 0.16 -5.86 8.20
N GLY A 79 0.80 -5.62 9.36
CA GLY A 79 1.73 -4.51 9.53
C GLY A 79 2.90 -4.56 8.52
N LEU A 80 3.49 -5.75 8.31
CA LEU A 80 4.55 -5.95 7.32
C LEU A 80 4.09 -5.66 5.89
N ARG A 81 2.83 -5.95 5.55
CA ARG A 81 2.25 -5.56 4.26
C ARG A 81 2.14 -4.04 4.12
N VAL A 82 1.64 -3.37 5.15
CA VAL A 82 1.54 -1.90 5.14
C VAL A 82 2.93 -1.27 5.00
N ILE A 83 3.94 -1.78 5.71
CA ILE A 83 5.34 -1.35 5.57
C ILE A 83 5.85 -1.55 4.15
N SER A 84 5.62 -2.73 3.57
CA SER A 84 6.04 -3.02 2.19
C SER A 84 5.38 -2.09 1.18
N LYS A 85 4.11 -1.75 1.43
CA LYS A 85 3.33 -0.82 0.62
C LYS A 85 3.86 0.61 0.72
N MET A 86 4.22 1.09 1.91
CA MET A 86 4.87 2.38 2.13
C MET A 86 6.20 2.49 1.37
N ILE A 87 7.02 1.45 1.42
CA ILE A 87 8.31 1.39 0.68
C ILE A 87 8.10 1.51 -0.83
N LEU A 88 7.10 0.81 -1.37
CA LEU A 88 6.77 0.86 -2.79
C LEU A 88 6.22 2.22 -3.22
N TYR A 89 5.32 2.79 -2.43
CA TYR A 89 4.67 4.07 -2.73
C TYR A 89 5.67 5.24 -2.66
N THR A 90 6.48 5.30 -1.60
CA THR A 90 7.42 6.40 -1.36
C THR A 90 8.76 6.22 -2.08
N GLY A 91 9.11 4.99 -2.46
CA GLY A 91 10.44 4.64 -2.95
C GLY A 91 11.54 4.69 -1.87
N ARG A 92 11.18 4.81 -0.60
CA ARG A 92 12.13 4.89 0.52
C ARG A 92 12.52 3.51 1.05
N ASP A 93 13.66 3.42 1.71
CA ASP A 93 14.01 2.22 2.48
C ASP A 93 13.32 2.21 3.85
N LEU A 94 13.25 1.05 4.49
CA LEU A 94 12.66 0.86 5.82
C LEU A 94 13.22 1.84 6.86
N ALA A 95 14.53 2.09 6.82
CA ALA A 95 15.20 3.02 7.74
C ALA A 95 14.90 4.51 7.45
N GLN A 96 14.33 4.82 6.29
CA GLN A 96 13.97 6.17 5.86
C GLN A 96 12.47 6.45 6.00
N LEU A 97 11.67 5.47 6.42
CA LEU A 97 10.27 5.69 6.69
C LEU A 97 10.09 6.56 7.93
N THR A 98 9.20 7.53 7.81
CA THR A 98 8.92 8.55 8.82
C THR A 98 7.51 8.38 9.40
N ALA A 99 7.19 9.14 10.45
CA ALA A 99 5.86 9.11 11.04
C ALA A 99 4.80 9.65 10.06
N GLU A 100 5.18 10.64 9.24
CA GLU A 100 4.36 11.23 8.19
C GLU A 100 3.91 10.16 7.18
N ASP A 101 4.83 9.29 6.75
CA ASP A 101 4.52 8.18 5.83
C ASP A 101 3.47 7.22 6.43
N VAL A 102 3.49 7.01 7.75
CA VAL A 102 2.50 6.18 8.46
C VAL A 102 1.12 6.86 8.51
N PHE A 103 1.07 8.17 8.70
CA PHE A 103 -0.18 8.92 8.68
C PHE A 103 -0.81 8.93 7.29
N GLU A 104 -0.01 9.11 6.24
CA GLU A 104 -0.46 8.97 4.85
C GLU A 104 -0.96 7.55 4.57
N ALA A 105 -0.23 6.53 5.03
CA ALA A 105 -0.64 5.14 4.85
C ALA A 105 -2.01 4.83 5.49
N ARG A 106 -2.29 5.43 6.65
CA ARG A 106 -3.59 5.30 7.33
C ARG A 106 -4.72 5.97 6.54
N ALA A 107 -4.42 7.05 5.82
CA ALA A 107 -5.39 7.75 4.98
C ALA A 107 -5.81 6.92 3.75
N TRP A 108 -4.99 5.96 3.30
CA TRP A 108 -5.34 5.09 2.17
C TRP A 108 -6.58 4.24 2.43
N ASP A 109 -6.73 3.70 3.64
CA ASP A 109 -7.87 2.85 4.01
C ASP A 109 -9.06 3.65 4.52
N ALA A 110 -8.85 4.92 4.87
CA ALA A 110 -9.91 5.90 5.03
C ALA A 110 -10.40 6.34 3.63
N GLY A 111 -11.13 5.48 2.93
CA GLY A 111 -11.87 5.87 1.71
C GLY A 111 -12.66 7.16 1.98
N PRO A 112 -12.87 8.03 0.96
CA PRO A 112 -13.07 9.48 1.08
C PRO A 112 -13.91 9.85 2.30
N SER A 113 -13.24 10.01 3.43
CA SER A 113 -13.90 10.31 4.68
C SER A 113 -14.07 11.82 4.70
N ALA A 114 -15.30 12.22 4.40
CA ALA A 114 -15.84 13.54 4.61
C ALA A 114 -15.02 14.68 3.98
N THR A 115 -15.64 15.30 2.98
CA THR A 115 -15.50 16.74 2.79
C THR A 115 -15.33 17.44 4.14
N PRO A 116 -14.34 18.33 4.32
CA PRO A 116 -14.39 19.23 5.46
C PRO A 116 -15.73 19.96 5.34
N THR A 117 -16.69 19.61 6.19
CA THR A 117 -17.89 20.41 6.42
C THR A 117 -17.36 21.77 6.81
N THR A 118 -17.31 22.65 5.82
CA THR A 118 -17.06 24.07 6.02
C THR A 118 -17.98 24.55 7.11
N ALA A 119 -17.33 25.24 8.05
CA ALA A 119 -17.82 25.97 9.21
C ALA A 119 -19.32 26.36 9.24
N PRO A 120 -19.89 26.46 10.45
CA PRO A 120 -21.28 26.87 10.66
C PRO A 120 -21.55 28.24 10.03
N THR A 121 -22.56 28.30 9.18
CA THR A 121 -23.20 29.56 8.80
C THR A 121 -23.60 30.31 10.07
N ALA A 122 -23.11 31.54 10.16
CA ALA A 122 -23.17 32.47 11.28
C ALA A 122 -24.57 32.63 11.94
N PRO A 123 -24.60 33.08 13.22
CA PRO A 123 -25.82 33.27 13.99
C PRO A 123 -26.70 34.39 13.43
N GLY A 124 -28.01 34.22 13.62
CA GLY A 124 -29.05 35.13 13.17
C GLY A 124 -28.81 36.58 13.59
N THR A 125 -28.96 37.47 12.62
CA THR A 125 -29.11 38.91 12.83
C THR A 125 -30.49 39.18 13.40
N CYS A 126 -30.57 39.31 14.73
CA CYS A 126 -31.59 40.12 15.38
C CYS A 126 -31.28 41.60 15.15
N CYS A 127 -32.24 42.35 14.55
CA CYS A 127 -32.49 43.81 14.58
C CYS A 127 -33.17 44.17 13.25
N ALA A 128 -34.20 45.01 13.11
CA ALA A 128 -35.04 45.77 14.03
C ALA A 128 -36.24 46.27 13.20
N ALA A 129 -37.29 46.70 13.90
CA ALA A 129 -38.54 47.25 13.35
C ALA A 129 -38.39 48.42 12.35
N GLN A 130 -39.34 48.49 11.40
CA GLN A 130 -39.95 49.67 10.76
C GLN A 130 -40.81 49.17 9.56
N GLY A 131 -42.08 49.54 9.36
CA GLY A 131 -42.97 50.50 10.03
C GLY A 131 -44.43 50.16 9.74
#